data_AF-A0A948J9P6-F1
#
_entry.id   AF-A0A948J9P6-F1
#
_cell.length_a   1.000
_cell.length_b   1.000
_cell.length_c   1.000
_cell.angle_alpha   90.00
_cell.angle_beta   90.00
_cell.angle_gamma   90.00
#
_symmetry.space_group_name_H-M   'P 1'
#
loop_
_entity.id
_entity.type
_entity.pdbx_description
1 polymer ?
#
loop_
_entity_poly.entity_id
_entity_poly.type
_entity_poly.pdbx_seq_one_letter_code
_entity_poly.pdbx_strand_id
1 'polypeptide(L)' 'MDPTQYLPDPNDIATALAAVVALRQVADQYEARVVAQALQRGWSWSQIAEALGVSKQAAHRRRSYLKD' A
#
# COMPACT_ATOMS: atom_id res chain seq x y z
N MET A 1 -1.40 11.37 -14.74
CA MET A 1 -0.34 12.18 -14.10
C MET A 1 0.83 11.25 -13.87
N ASP A 2 2.01 11.56 -14.38
CA ASP A 2 3.19 10.74 -14.10
C ASP A 2 3.65 11.04 -12.66
N PRO A 3 3.57 10.08 -11.71
CA PRO A 3 4.00 10.32 -10.33
C PRO A 3 5.52 10.42 -10.21
N THR A 4 6.28 9.94 -11.20
CA THR A 4 7.74 9.88 -11.12
C THR A 4 8.40 11.26 -11.18
N GLN A 5 7.71 12.27 -11.73
CA GLN A 5 8.20 13.65 -11.78
C GLN A 5 8.36 14.31 -10.39
N TYR A 6 7.75 13.74 -9.34
CA TYR A 6 7.84 14.22 -7.96
C TYR A 6 8.87 13.45 -7.12
N LEU A 7 9.56 12.48 -7.73
CA LEU A 7 10.53 11.65 -7.03
C LEU A 7 11.91 12.30 -7.07
N PRO A 8 12.77 12.00 -6.08
CA PRO A 8 14.17 12.38 -6.13
C PRO A 8 14.86 11.83 -7.39
N ASP A 9 15.92 12.52 -7.82
CA ASP A 9 16.77 12.08 -8.93
C ASP A 9 17.28 10.64 -8.67
N PRO A 10 17.02 9.67 -9.56
CA PRO A 10 17.51 8.32 -9.40
C PRO A 10 19.05 8.20 -9.39
N ASN A 11 19.78 9.23 -9.82
CA ASN A 11 21.24 9.27 -9.70
C ASN A 11 21.71 9.60 -8.27
N ASP A 12 20.85 10.21 -7.43
CA ASP A 12 21.06 10.29 -5.98
C ASP A 12 20.47 9.05 -5.30
N ILE A 13 21.23 7.96 -5.38
CA ILE A 13 20.79 6.62 -4.95
C ILE A 13 20.35 6.61 -3.47
N ALA A 14 21.03 7.32 -2.59
CA ALA A 14 20.70 7.34 -1.16
C ALA A 14 19.33 8.00 -0.92
N THR A 15 19.10 9.18 -1.51
CA THR A 15 17.84 9.89 -1.40
C THR A 15 16.70 9.14 -2.10
N ALA A 16 16.95 8.55 -3.27
CA ALA A 16 15.97 7.75 -3.99
C ALA A 16 15.52 6.52 -3.19
N LEU A 17 16.45 5.79 -2.55
CA LEU A 17 16.11 4.66 -1.68
C LEU A 17 15.34 5.09 -0.42
N ALA A 18 15.71 6.22 0.19
CA ALA A 18 14.96 6.78 1.31
C ALA A 18 13.51 7.15 0.91
N ALA A 19 13.32 7.73 -0.28
CA ALA A 19 12.00 7.99 -0.83
C ALA A 19 11.19 6.71 -1.08
N VAL A 20 11.81 5.64 -1.60
CA VAL A 20 11.15 4.33 -1.75
C VAL A 20 10.64 3.80 -0.40
N VAL A 21 11.44 3.92 0.66
CA VAL A 21 11.02 3.51 2.01
C VAL A 21 9.85 4.35 2.51
N ALA A 22 9.94 5.68 2.40
CA ALA A 22 8.87 6.59 2.82
C ALA A 22 7.55 6.33 2.06
N LEU A 23 7.63 6.14 0.75
CA LEU A 23 6.46 5.86 -0.09
C LEU A 23 5.78 4.54 0.29
N ARG A 24 6.55 3.49 0.59
CA ARG A 24 6.00 2.21 1.08
C ARG A 24 5.27 2.41 2.40
N GLN A 25 5.87 3.12 3.36
CA GLN A 25 5.24 3.41 4.64
C GLN A 25 3.94 4.20 4.50
N VAL A 26 3.90 5.19 3.61
CA VAL A 26 2.69 5.97 3.32
C VAL A 26 1.63 5.09 2.64
N ALA A 27 2.02 4.28 1.67
CA ALA A 27 1.14 3.34 0.98
C ALA A 27 0.52 2.32 1.95
N ASP A 28 1.32 1.72 2.82
CA ASP A 28 0.86 0.72 3.80
C ASP A 28 -0.16 1.34 4.78
N GLN A 29 0.12 2.54 5.29
CA GLN A 29 -0.80 3.26 6.17
C GLN A 29 -2.12 3.63 5.46
N TYR A 30 -2.05 4.07 4.21
CA TYR A 30 -3.22 4.43 3.43
C TYR A 30 -4.04 3.20 3.05
N GLU A 31 -3.40 2.12 2.61
CA GLU A 31 -4.04 0.81 2.35
C GLU A 31 -4.81 0.35 3.58
N ALA A 32 -4.19 0.33 4.77
CA ALA A 32 -4.87 -0.08 6.00
C ALA A 32 -6.13 0.76 6.32
N ARG A 33 -6.05 2.09 6.16
CA ARG A 33 -7.20 2.99 6.39
C ARG A 33 -8.32 2.75 5.37
N VAL A 34 -7.97 2.57 4.10
CA VAL A 34 -8.96 2.36 3.03
C VAL A 34 -9.60 0.97 3.15
N VAL A 35 -8.83 -0.07 3.48
CA VAL A 35 -9.34 -1.41 3.77
C VAL A 35 -10.33 -1.36 4.93
N ALA A 36 -10.00 -0.68 6.03
CA ALA A 36 -10.91 -0.52 7.16
C ALA A 36 -12.23 0.18 6.76
N GLN A 37 -12.14 1.27 5.99
CA GLN A 37 -13.33 1.96 5.46
C GLN A 37 -14.14 1.10 4.49
N ALA A 38 -13.50 0.31 3.64
CA ALA A 38 -14.18 -0.57 2.69
C ALA A 38 -14.97 -1.65 3.43
N LEU A 39 -14.37 -2.27 4.45
CA LEU A 39 -15.05 -3.24 5.31
C LEU A 39 -16.25 -2.61 6.04
N GLN A 40 -16.10 -1.39 6.57
CA GLN A 40 -17.21 -0.64 7.18
C GLN A 40 -18.34 -0.35 6.20
N ARG A 41 -18.02 -0.17 4.91
CA ARG A 41 -18.98 0.01 3.81
C ARG A 41 -19.50 -1.32 3.23
N GLY A 42 -19.23 -2.45 3.87
CA GLY A 42 -19.74 -3.76 3.48
C GLY A 42 -19.02 -4.41 2.31
N TRP A 43 -17.84 -3.93 1.92
CA TRP A 43 -17.04 -4.61 0.90
C TRP A 43 -16.54 -5.96 1.42
N SER A 44 -16.58 -6.97 0.56
CA SER A 44 -15.96 -8.26 0.82
C SER A 44 -14.44 -8.21 0.62
N TRP A 45 -13.72 -9.13 1.26
CA TRP A 45 -12.29 -9.31 1.05
C TRP A 45 -11.91 -9.58 -0.41
N SER A 46 -12.78 -10.25 -1.17
CA SER A 46 -12.55 -10.51 -2.59
C SER A 46 -12.55 -9.20 -3.40
N GLN A 47 -13.52 -8.31 -3.15
CA GLN A 47 -13.59 -7.00 -3.83
C GLN A 47 -12.40 -6.10 -3.49
N ILE A 48 -11.95 -6.14 -2.22
CA ILE A 48 -10.77 -5.40 -1.79
C ILE A 48 -9.51 -5.94 -2.48
N ALA A 49 -9.34 -7.26 -2.55
CA ALA A 49 -8.20 -7.89 -3.21
C ALA A 49 -8.16 -7.58 -4.72
N GLU A 50 -9.32 -7.63 -5.38
CA GLU A 50 -9.49 -7.22 -6.77
C GLU A 50 -9.08 -5.76 -7.00
N ALA A 51 -9.55 -4.84 -6.14
CA ALA A 51 -9.23 -3.42 -6.24
C ALA A 51 -7.73 -3.11 -5.99
N LEU A 52 -7.08 -3.89 -5.13
CA LEU A 52 -5.64 -3.76 -4.86
C LEU A 52 -4.77 -4.48 -5.90
N GLY A 53 -5.36 -5.23 -6.85
CA GLY A 53 -4.61 -6.04 -7.82
C GLY A 53 -3.78 -7.14 -7.17
N VAL A 54 -4.13 -7.57 -5.94
CA VAL A 54 -3.45 -8.63 -5.21
C VAL A 54 -4.33 -9.87 -5.14
N SER A 55 -3.74 -11.05 -5.07
CA SER A 55 -4.53 -12.26 -4.83
C SER A 55 -5.16 -12.21 -3.42
N LYS A 56 -6.35 -12.81 -3.26
CA LYS A 56 -7.06 -12.90 -1.97
C LYS A 56 -6.18 -13.41 -0.81
N GLN A 57 -5.25 -14.32 -1.10
CA GLN A 57 -4.30 -14.88 -0.14
C GLN A 57 -3.25 -13.86 0.30
N ALA A 58 -2.81 -12.95 -0.58
CA ALA A 58 -1.90 -11.86 -0.25
C ALA A 58 -2.56 -10.80 0.64
N ALA A 59 -3.84 -10.48 0.39
CA ALA A 59 -4.61 -9.57 1.24
C ALA A 59 -4.79 -10.11 2.68
N HIS A 60 -5.09 -11.41 2.83
CA HIS A 60 -5.22 -12.03 4.14
C HIS A 60 -3.89 -12.12 4.92
N ARG A 61 -2.77 -12.40 4.24
CA ARG A 61 -1.44 -12.51 4.89
C ARG A 61 -0.91 -11.17 5.39
N ARG A 62 -1.28 -10.02 4.81
CA ARG A 62 -0.90 -8.70 5.36
C ARG A 62 -1.52 -8.41 6.73
N ARG A 63 -2.64 -9.06 7.08
CA ARG A 63 -3.34 -8.80 8.35
C ARG A 63 -2.80 -9.58 9.54
N SER A 64 -1.94 -10.58 9.34
CA SER A 64 -1.35 -11.34 10.45
C SER A 64 -0.17 -10.64 11.15
N TYR A 65 0.33 -9.52 10.61
CA TYR A 65 1.43 -8.74 11.20
C TYR A 65 1.00 -7.49 11.99
N LEU A 66 -0.31 -7.27 12.17
CA LEU A 66 -0.89 -6.15 12.95
C LEU A 66 -1.42 -6.60 14.33
N LYS A 67 -0.93 -7.73 14.83
CA LYS A 67 -1.06 -8.15 16.23
C LYS A 67 0.31 -8.59 16.72
N ASP A 68 1.14 -7.62 17.05
CA ASP A 68 2.15 -7.63 18.13
C ASP A 68 2.55 -6.17 18.40
#